data_AF-A0A957H7F1-F1
#
_entry.id   AF-A0A957H7F1-F1
#
_cell.length_a   1.000
_cell.length_b   1.000
_cell.length_c   1.000
_cell.angle_alpha   90.00
_cell.angle_beta   90.00
_cell.angle_gamma   90.00
#
_symmetry.space_group_name_H-M   'P 1'
#
loop_
_entity.id
_entity.type
_entity.pdbx_description
1 polymer ?
#
loop_
_entity_poly.entity_id
_entity_poly.type
_entity_poly.pdbx_seq_one_letter_code
_entity_poly.pdbx_strand_id
1 'polypeptide(L)'
;ASIALLLLSHLCLMRNEMAQARQFMQQATVVDPNPTSSNMPVNIAITRAKLQAALGNHEAAWSSIRAARALQAQRPSGGWRDQDLIAYEAMFRLPEGDWDEIERLLAEVGDDEHPVGLLVRAEMLLAQNQAAAAEELLQRFLDSYPNGIAAEPSLNARLLLTLALYEGHKLNQARQLLAEVIRSAAPERFIQPFLTHGRRLVPLLALLQHMETVTSEAEAFVNELLGLLGFTGSISELFSSDELQSMITAASITQRELEVLQLVRDGYSNRQIGLKLCIAPGTVKTHLAHIYGKLEVNNRVQAVSEARMLQLI
;
A
#
# COMPACT_ATOMS: atom_id res chain seq x y z
N ALA A 1 -0.22 30.85 -8.86
CA ALA A 1 -1.12 30.78 -7.69
C ALA A 1 -1.98 29.51 -7.71
N SER A 2 -2.69 29.22 -8.80
CA SER A 2 -3.53 28.03 -8.97
C SER A 2 -2.82 26.68 -8.75
N ILE A 3 -1.57 26.51 -9.24
CA ILE A 3 -0.76 25.31 -9.00
C ILE A 3 -0.56 25.05 -7.50
N ALA A 4 -0.17 26.07 -6.73
CA ALA A 4 0.06 25.92 -5.29
C ALA A 4 -1.24 25.59 -4.54
N LEU A 5 -2.36 26.19 -4.94
CA LEU A 5 -3.67 25.88 -4.38
C LEU A 5 -4.11 24.44 -4.68
N LEU A 6 -3.80 23.90 -5.86
CA LEU A 6 -4.03 22.49 -6.16
C LEU A 6 -3.18 21.55 -5.32
N LEU A 7 -1.89 21.88 -5.12
CA LEU A 7 -1.02 21.10 -4.25
C LEU A 7 -1.51 21.10 -2.79
N LEU A 8 -1.95 22.25 -2.28
CA LEU A 8 -2.56 22.36 -0.96
C LEU A 8 -3.87 21.56 -0.88
N SER A 9 -4.71 21.60 -1.93
CA SER A 9 -5.92 20.79 -2.01
C SER A 9 -5.61 19.29 -1.92
N HIS A 10 -4.60 18.82 -2.65
CA HIS A 10 -4.14 17.44 -2.59
C HIS A 10 -3.56 17.08 -1.22
N LEU A 11 -2.75 17.95 -0.62
CA LEU A 11 -2.20 17.71 0.72
C LEU A 11 -3.29 17.57 1.79
N CYS A 12 -4.26 18.50 1.80
CA CYS A 12 -5.43 18.42 2.69
C CYS A 12 -6.25 17.16 2.43
N LEU A 13 -6.41 16.76 1.16
CA LEU A 13 -7.08 15.51 0.81
C LEU A 13 -6.34 14.31 1.44
N MET A 14 -5.02 14.23 1.29
CA MET A 14 -4.21 13.15 1.89
C MET A 14 -4.36 13.10 3.41
N ARG A 15 -4.51 14.25 4.06
CA ARG A 15 -4.75 14.39 5.50
C ARG A 15 -6.19 14.15 5.96
N ASN A 16 -7.09 13.79 5.03
CA ASN A 16 -8.52 13.64 5.27
C ASN A 16 -9.23 14.96 5.70
N GLU A 17 -8.64 16.13 5.38
CA GLU A 17 -9.16 17.47 5.66
C GLU A 17 -10.10 17.94 4.52
N MET A 18 -11.20 17.21 4.31
CA MET A 18 -12.06 17.34 3.11
C MET A 18 -12.59 18.76 2.86
N ALA A 19 -12.95 19.50 3.91
CA ALA A 19 -13.47 20.86 3.78
C ALA A 19 -12.40 21.82 3.24
N GLN A 20 -11.18 21.74 3.76
CA GLN A 20 -10.05 22.58 3.34
C GLN A 20 -9.60 22.18 1.93
N ALA A 21 -9.57 20.88 1.62
CA ALA A 21 -9.27 20.37 0.29
C ALA A 21 -10.23 20.95 -0.77
N ARG A 22 -11.55 20.95 -0.49
CA ARG A 22 -12.58 21.59 -1.35
C ARG A 22 -12.36 23.09 -1.50
N GLN A 23 -12.06 23.79 -0.41
CA GLN A 23 -11.85 25.23 -0.42
C GLN A 23 -10.66 25.61 -1.32
N PHE A 24 -9.51 24.96 -1.16
CA PHE A 24 -8.34 25.24 -1.98
C PHE A 24 -8.57 24.90 -3.46
N MET A 25 -9.29 23.82 -3.76
CA MET A 25 -9.69 23.46 -5.12
C MET A 25 -10.56 24.55 -5.77
N GLN A 26 -11.57 25.06 -5.05
CA GLN A 26 -12.43 26.13 -5.53
C GLN A 26 -11.62 27.41 -5.77
N GLN A 27 -10.75 27.79 -4.85
CA GLN A 27 -9.87 28.94 -5.00
C GLN A 27 -8.93 28.79 -6.21
N ALA A 28 -8.38 27.59 -6.46
CA ALA A 28 -7.53 27.34 -7.62
C ALA A 28 -8.25 27.63 -8.94
N THR A 29 -9.52 27.25 -9.03
CA THR A 29 -10.36 27.47 -10.22
C THR A 29 -10.77 28.94 -10.38
N VAL A 30 -11.01 29.65 -9.27
CA VAL A 30 -11.40 31.07 -9.28
C VAL A 30 -10.23 31.98 -9.64
N VAL A 31 -9.05 31.71 -9.10
CA VAL A 31 -7.84 32.53 -9.33
C VAL A 31 -7.30 32.36 -10.74
N ASP A 32 -7.59 31.22 -11.38
CA ASP A 32 -7.10 30.89 -12.71
C ASP A 32 -8.18 30.15 -13.51
N PRO A 33 -9.25 30.85 -13.92
CA PRO A 33 -10.38 30.22 -14.61
C PRO A 33 -10.02 29.74 -16.01
N ASN A 34 -8.95 30.29 -16.60
CA ASN A 34 -8.41 29.89 -17.89
C ASN A 34 -6.88 29.73 -17.79
N PRO A 35 -6.41 28.60 -17.22
CA PRO A 35 -4.99 28.37 -17.03
C PRO A 35 -4.19 28.45 -18.31
N THR A 36 -3.09 29.20 -18.27
CA THR A 36 -2.12 29.26 -19.38
C THR A 36 -1.34 27.95 -19.54
N SER A 37 -1.17 27.21 -18.45
CA SER A 37 -0.57 25.87 -18.50
C SER A 37 -1.57 24.86 -19.06
N SER A 38 -1.16 24.16 -20.12
CA SER A 38 -1.96 23.12 -20.75
C SER A 38 -2.21 21.91 -19.84
N ASN A 39 -1.41 21.71 -18.78
CA ASN A 39 -1.57 20.61 -17.83
C ASN A 39 -2.63 20.88 -16.74
N MET A 40 -2.93 22.15 -16.49
CA MET A 40 -3.79 22.54 -15.37
C MET A 40 -5.22 22.00 -15.45
N PRO A 41 -5.92 22.00 -16.60
CA PRO A 41 -7.25 21.41 -16.70
C PRO A 41 -7.27 19.93 -16.26
N VAL A 42 -6.27 19.15 -16.66
CA VAL A 42 -6.14 17.75 -16.27
C VAL A 42 -5.83 17.61 -14.78
N ASN A 43 -4.88 18.38 -14.24
CA ASN A 43 -4.54 18.35 -12.81
C ASN A 43 -5.73 18.71 -11.90
N ILE A 44 -6.54 19.69 -12.33
CA ILE A 44 -7.78 20.09 -11.64
C ILE A 44 -8.77 18.91 -11.66
N ALA A 45 -8.96 18.28 -12.81
CA ALA A 45 -9.90 17.17 -12.96
C ALA A 45 -9.49 15.95 -12.13
N ILE A 46 -8.21 15.57 -12.13
CA ILE A 46 -7.70 14.45 -11.33
C ILE A 46 -7.88 14.72 -9.84
N THR A 47 -7.44 15.88 -9.34
CA THR A 47 -7.58 16.21 -7.91
C THR A 47 -9.07 16.34 -7.52
N ARG A 48 -9.94 16.84 -8.41
CA ARG A 48 -11.39 16.85 -8.20
C ARG A 48 -11.97 15.44 -8.12
N ALA A 49 -11.59 14.56 -9.04
CA ALA A 49 -12.03 13.18 -9.06
C ALA A 49 -11.62 12.43 -7.78
N LYS A 50 -10.38 12.62 -7.33
CA LYS A 50 -9.91 12.07 -6.04
C LYS A 50 -10.73 12.55 -4.86
N LEU A 51 -11.06 13.84 -4.81
CA LEU A 51 -11.89 14.41 -3.76
C LEU A 51 -13.32 13.85 -3.81
N GLN A 52 -13.91 13.74 -5.00
CA GLN A 52 -15.23 13.14 -5.19
C GLN A 52 -15.26 11.66 -4.76
N ALA A 53 -14.25 10.88 -5.16
CA ALA A 53 -14.10 9.49 -4.78
C ALA A 53 -13.93 9.31 -3.26
N ALA A 54 -13.12 10.15 -2.61
CA ALA A 54 -12.95 10.14 -1.16
C ALA A 54 -14.24 10.45 -0.38
N LEU A 55 -15.20 11.10 -1.03
CA LEU A 55 -16.53 11.42 -0.49
C LEU A 55 -17.59 10.38 -0.88
N GLY A 56 -17.20 9.27 -1.51
CA GLY A 56 -18.11 8.22 -2.00
C GLY A 56 -18.84 8.56 -3.31
N ASN A 57 -18.52 9.67 -3.95
CA ASN A 57 -19.16 10.08 -5.21
C ASN A 57 -18.38 9.51 -6.42
N HIS A 58 -18.37 8.18 -6.56
CA HIS A 58 -17.57 7.47 -7.56
C HIS A 58 -17.97 7.82 -9.00
N GLU A 59 -19.27 7.91 -9.28
CA GLU A 59 -19.79 8.34 -10.59
C GLU A 59 -19.27 9.73 -10.99
N ALA A 60 -19.34 10.69 -10.06
CA ALA A 60 -18.86 12.05 -10.29
C ALA A 60 -17.34 12.09 -10.54
N ALA A 61 -16.58 11.18 -9.89
CA ALA A 61 -15.15 11.09 -10.04
C ALA A 61 -14.74 10.65 -11.45
N TRP A 62 -15.24 9.50 -11.93
CA TRP A 62 -14.89 9.05 -13.28
C TRP A 62 -15.50 9.96 -14.35
N SER A 63 -16.66 10.59 -14.11
CA SER A 63 -17.25 11.58 -15.02
C SER A 63 -16.38 12.83 -15.17
N SER A 64 -15.74 13.28 -14.08
CA SER A 64 -14.79 14.40 -14.12
C SER A 64 -13.56 14.08 -14.96
N ILE A 65 -13.05 12.84 -14.89
CA ILE A 65 -11.94 12.38 -15.75
C ILE A 65 -12.37 12.31 -17.21
N ARG A 66 -13.54 11.74 -17.50
CA ARG A 66 -14.09 11.67 -18.86
C ARG A 66 -14.27 13.05 -19.49
N ALA A 67 -14.74 14.03 -18.72
CA ALA A 67 -14.84 15.42 -19.18
C ALA A 67 -13.47 16.03 -19.49
N ALA A 68 -12.45 15.75 -18.66
CA ALA A 68 -11.08 16.20 -18.92
C ALA A 68 -10.48 15.54 -20.17
N ARG A 69 -10.82 14.27 -20.43
CA ARG A 69 -10.42 13.55 -21.65
C ARG A 69 -11.00 14.18 -22.92
N ALA A 70 -12.27 14.55 -22.90
CA ALA A 70 -12.90 15.26 -24.01
C ALA A 70 -12.24 16.63 -24.28
N LEU A 71 -11.80 17.33 -23.23
CA LEU A 71 -11.04 18.57 -23.35
C LEU A 71 -9.61 18.34 -23.86
N GLN A 72 -8.93 17.30 -23.40
CA GLN A 72 -7.58 16.90 -23.83
C GLN A 72 -7.54 16.67 -25.34
N ALA A 73 -8.57 16.05 -25.93
CA ALA A 73 -8.68 15.83 -27.38
C ALA A 73 -8.72 17.15 -28.19
N GLN A 74 -9.25 18.22 -27.59
CA GLN A 74 -9.33 19.55 -28.23
C GLN A 74 -8.12 20.43 -27.90
N ARG A 75 -7.56 20.27 -26.70
CA ARG A 75 -6.45 21.06 -26.16
C ARG A 75 -5.48 20.14 -25.42
N PRO A 76 -4.52 19.53 -26.14
CA PRO A 76 -3.60 18.57 -25.54
C PRO A 76 -2.74 19.20 -24.45
N SER A 77 -2.62 18.50 -23.32
CA SER A 77 -1.64 18.83 -22.29
C SER A 77 -0.25 18.30 -22.67
N GLY A 78 0.80 18.94 -22.17
CA GLY A 78 2.18 18.52 -22.42
C GLY A 78 2.67 17.41 -21.49
N GLY A 79 2.03 17.26 -20.33
CA GLY A 79 2.43 16.32 -19.28
C GLY A 79 1.50 15.11 -19.11
N TRP A 80 0.39 15.05 -19.85
CA TRP A 80 -0.56 13.93 -19.78
C TRP A 80 -0.88 13.39 -21.17
N ARG A 81 -0.95 12.08 -21.28
CA ARG A 81 -1.42 11.33 -22.45
C ARG A 81 -2.89 10.98 -22.28
N ASP A 82 -3.56 10.69 -23.38
CA ASP A 82 -4.94 10.17 -23.35
C ASP A 82 -5.02 8.86 -22.55
N GLN A 83 -4.03 7.99 -22.71
CA GLN A 83 -3.85 6.74 -21.96
C GLN A 83 -3.83 6.95 -20.43
N ASP A 84 -3.22 8.04 -19.95
CA ASP A 84 -3.20 8.33 -18.51
C ASP A 84 -4.63 8.58 -18.01
N LEU A 85 -5.42 9.38 -18.75
CA LEU A 85 -6.82 9.67 -18.40
C LEU A 85 -7.72 8.44 -18.49
N ILE A 86 -7.52 7.56 -19.47
CA ILE A 86 -8.23 6.27 -19.56
C ILE A 86 -7.95 5.42 -18.32
N ALA A 87 -6.69 5.30 -17.92
CA ALA A 87 -6.31 4.54 -16.74
C ALA A 87 -6.87 5.15 -15.44
N TYR A 88 -6.92 6.48 -15.34
CA TYR A 88 -7.59 7.18 -14.24
C TYR A 88 -9.10 6.94 -14.21
N GLU A 89 -9.77 6.93 -15.37
CA GLU A 89 -11.19 6.59 -15.47
C GLU A 89 -11.45 5.16 -14.94
N ALA A 90 -10.62 4.19 -15.37
CA ALA A 90 -10.67 2.82 -14.89
C ALA A 90 -10.45 2.73 -13.37
N MET A 91 -9.48 3.46 -12.83
CA MET A 91 -9.19 3.48 -11.39
C MET A 91 -10.38 3.99 -10.56
N PHE A 92 -11.07 5.04 -11.00
CA PHE A 92 -12.23 5.55 -10.26
C PHE A 92 -13.49 4.70 -10.41
N ARG A 93 -13.51 3.75 -11.35
CA ARG A 93 -14.58 2.75 -11.52
C ARG A 93 -14.40 1.51 -10.63
N LEU A 94 -13.21 1.27 -10.08
CA LEU A 94 -12.93 0.11 -9.21
C LEU A 94 -14.00 -0.13 -8.12
N PRO A 95 -14.50 0.90 -7.40
CA PRO A 95 -15.51 0.70 -6.35
C PRO A 95 -16.88 0.26 -6.87
N GLU A 96 -17.22 0.55 -8.12
CA GLU A 96 -18.49 0.15 -8.74
C GLU A 96 -18.48 -1.32 -9.17
N GLY A 97 -17.29 -1.91 -9.37
CA GLY A 97 -17.12 -3.32 -9.70
C GLY A 97 -17.55 -3.70 -11.14
N ASP A 98 -17.66 -2.72 -12.04
CA ASP A 98 -17.90 -2.97 -13.47
C ASP A 98 -16.61 -3.43 -14.16
N TRP A 99 -16.25 -4.69 -13.91
CA TRP A 99 -14.99 -5.27 -14.36
C TRP A 99 -14.86 -5.31 -15.88
N ASP A 100 -15.95 -5.55 -16.61
CA ASP A 100 -15.97 -5.60 -18.08
C ASP A 100 -15.58 -4.25 -18.67
N GLU A 101 -16.14 -3.15 -18.14
CA GLU A 101 -15.80 -1.80 -18.56
C GLU A 101 -14.35 -1.42 -18.18
N ILE A 102 -13.89 -1.83 -16.99
CA ILE A 102 -12.50 -1.61 -16.56
C ILE A 102 -11.53 -2.34 -17.49
N GLU A 103 -11.79 -3.59 -17.85
CA GLU A 103 -10.98 -4.34 -18.81
C GLU A 103 -10.98 -3.69 -20.19
N ARG A 104 -12.14 -3.23 -20.67
CA ARG A 104 -12.25 -2.49 -21.93
C ARG A 104 -11.38 -1.23 -21.92
N LEU A 105 -11.41 -0.46 -20.84
CA LEU A 105 -10.58 0.74 -20.67
C LEU A 105 -9.09 0.39 -20.62
N LEU A 106 -8.69 -0.65 -19.90
CA LEU A 106 -7.29 -1.10 -19.84
C LEU A 106 -6.79 -1.59 -21.21
N ALA A 107 -7.63 -2.26 -22.00
CA ALA A 107 -7.31 -2.64 -23.37
C ALA A 107 -7.11 -1.40 -24.27
N GLU A 108 -7.88 -0.33 -24.06
CA GLU A 108 -7.77 0.94 -24.76
C GLU A 108 -6.48 1.70 -24.40
N VAL A 109 -5.96 1.54 -23.17
CA VAL A 109 -4.63 2.04 -22.79
C VAL A 109 -3.56 1.41 -23.68
N GLY A 110 -3.66 0.11 -23.98
CA GLY A 110 -2.80 -0.61 -24.93
C GLY A 110 -1.34 -0.79 -24.50
N ASP A 111 -1.00 -0.36 -23.28
CA ASP A 111 0.32 -0.48 -22.67
C ASP A 111 0.18 -1.22 -21.33
N ASP A 112 0.74 -2.43 -21.28
CA ASP A 112 0.66 -3.27 -20.09
C ASP A 112 1.53 -2.75 -18.94
N GLU A 113 2.55 -1.97 -19.25
CA GLU A 113 3.44 -1.34 -18.26
C GLU A 113 2.98 0.08 -17.89
N HIS A 114 1.79 0.49 -18.35
CA HIS A 114 1.23 1.79 -18.01
C HIS A 114 1.07 1.95 -16.48
N PRO A 115 1.67 2.97 -15.83
CA PRO A 115 1.82 3.00 -14.38
C PRO A 115 0.49 2.95 -13.59
N VAL A 116 -0.48 3.78 -13.98
CA VAL A 116 -1.81 3.75 -13.35
C VAL A 116 -2.56 2.46 -13.72
N GLY A 117 -2.32 1.93 -14.92
CA GLY A 117 -2.96 0.70 -15.38
C GLY A 117 -2.48 -0.51 -14.58
N LEU A 118 -1.19 -0.54 -14.21
CA LEU A 118 -0.63 -1.52 -13.29
C LEU A 118 -1.34 -1.50 -11.93
N LEU A 119 -1.58 -0.31 -11.35
CA LEU A 119 -2.29 -0.20 -10.07
C LEU A 119 -3.75 -0.70 -10.17
N VAL A 120 -4.44 -0.38 -11.26
CA VAL A 120 -5.81 -0.89 -11.52
C VAL A 120 -5.80 -2.41 -11.65
N ARG A 121 -4.89 -2.97 -12.44
CA ARG A 121 -4.74 -4.43 -12.59
C ARG A 121 -4.43 -5.11 -11.25
N ALA A 122 -3.59 -4.51 -10.41
CA ALA A 122 -3.30 -5.05 -9.08
C ALA A 122 -4.54 -5.14 -8.19
N GLU A 123 -5.38 -4.11 -8.16
CA GLU A 123 -6.65 -4.15 -7.41
C GLU A 123 -7.60 -5.22 -7.97
N MET A 124 -7.69 -5.34 -9.30
CA MET A 124 -8.49 -6.40 -9.94
C MET A 124 -8.00 -7.80 -9.55
N LEU A 125 -6.68 -8.03 -9.60
CA LEU A 125 -6.08 -9.31 -9.22
C LEU A 125 -6.41 -9.67 -7.76
N LEU A 126 -6.35 -8.69 -6.84
CA LEU A 126 -6.74 -8.92 -5.45
C LEU A 126 -8.24 -9.21 -5.30
N ALA A 127 -9.09 -8.47 -6.01
CA ALA A 127 -10.53 -8.76 -6.04
C ALA A 127 -10.84 -10.18 -6.56
N GLN A 128 -9.98 -10.72 -7.42
CA GLN A 128 -10.05 -12.08 -7.96
C GLN A 128 -9.31 -13.13 -7.10
N ASN A 129 -8.84 -12.78 -5.90
CA ASN A 129 -8.05 -13.63 -5.01
C ASN A 129 -6.72 -14.12 -5.62
N GLN A 130 -6.15 -13.37 -6.55
CA GLN A 130 -4.87 -13.67 -7.21
C GLN A 130 -3.73 -12.88 -6.55
N ALA A 131 -3.59 -13.03 -5.23
CA ALA A 131 -2.66 -12.25 -4.41
C ALA A 131 -1.19 -12.34 -4.86
N ALA A 132 -0.74 -13.53 -5.30
CA ALA A 132 0.64 -13.71 -5.78
C ALA A 132 0.94 -12.92 -7.07
N ALA A 133 -0.01 -12.86 -8.00
CA ALA A 133 0.13 -12.09 -9.23
C ALA A 133 0.09 -10.58 -8.94
N ALA A 134 -0.78 -10.15 -8.02
CA ALA A 134 -0.84 -8.76 -7.57
C ALA A 134 0.48 -8.33 -6.89
N GLU A 135 1.05 -9.19 -6.04
CA GLU A 135 2.33 -8.95 -5.39
C GLU A 135 3.46 -8.74 -6.40
N GLU A 136 3.61 -9.63 -7.37
CA GLU A 136 4.65 -9.53 -8.41
C GLU A 136 4.52 -8.22 -9.21
N LEU A 137 3.29 -7.87 -9.58
CA LEU A 137 2.99 -6.67 -10.34
C LEU A 137 3.32 -5.40 -9.52
N LEU A 138 2.95 -5.37 -8.24
CA LEU A 138 3.21 -4.23 -7.34
C LEU A 138 4.69 -4.07 -6.98
N GLN A 139 5.42 -5.16 -6.83
CA GLN A 139 6.88 -5.11 -6.65
C GLN A 139 7.54 -4.49 -7.88
N ARG A 140 7.18 -4.96 -9.08
CA ARG A 140 7.66 -4.38 -10.35
C ARG A 140 7.34 -2.89 -10.49
N PHE A 141 6.13 -2.48 -10.10
CA PHE A 141 5.74 -1.07 -10.07
C PHE A 141 6.64 -0.27 -9.12
N LEU A 142 6.88 -0.76 -7.90
CA LEU A 142 7.69 -0.04 -6.91
C LEU A 142 9.19 0.00 -7.28
N ASP A 143 9.69 -1.01 -8.00
CA ASP A 143 11.04 -1.00 -8.55
C ASP A 143 11.20 0.09 -9.64
N SER A 144 10.16 0.27 -10.46
CA SER A 144 10.15 1.26 -11.54
C SER A 144 9.82 2.68 -11.05
N TYR A 145 8.99 2.79 -10.02
CA TYR A 145 8.44 4.05 -9.48
C TYR A 145 8.59 4.11 -7.94
N PRO A 146 9.82 4.13 -7.40
CA PRO A 146 10.06 4.02 -5.95
C PRO A 146 9.45 5.15 -5.12
N ASN A 147 9.26 6.32 -5.74
CA ASN A 147 8.66 7.52 -5.14
C ASN A 147 7.21 7.77 -5.62
N GLY A 148 6.67 6.87 -6.45
CA GLY A 148 5.37 7.01 -7.09
C GLY A 148 5.44 7.73 -8.44
N ILE A 149 4.27 8.11 -8.94
CA ILE A 149 4.06 8.84 -10.19
C ILE A 149 3.42 10.20 -9.91
N ALA A 150 3.37 11.08 -10.91
CA ALA A 150 3.04 12.50 -10.74
C ALA A 150 1.82 12.80 -9.85
N ALA A 151 0.72 12.06 -10.03
CA ALA A 151 -0.48 12.22 -9.20
C ALA A 151 -0.73 11.07 -8.20
N GLU A 152 -0.05 9.92 -8.30
CA GLU A 152 -0.15 8.84 -7.30
C GLU A 152 1.14 8.70 -6.50
N PRO A 153 1.14 9.05 -5.19
CA PRO A 153 2.27 8.76 -4.34
C PRO A 153 2.46 7.25 -4.19
N SER A 154 3.71 6.79 -4.02
CA SER A 154 4.02 5.37 -3.82
C SER A 154 3.32 4.74 -2.62
N LEU A 155 2.82 5.57 -1.69
CA LEU A 155 2.11 5.15 -0.49
C LEU A 155 0.91 4.24 -0.80
N ASN A 156 0.11 4.57 -1.82
CA ASN A 156 -1.04 3.74 -2.23
C ASN A 156 -0.57 2.38 -2.77
N ALA A 157 0.47 2.36 -3.62
CA ALA A 157 1.04 1.12 -4.15
C ALA A 157 1.62 0.23 -3.04
N ARG A 158 2.26 0.82 -2.02
CA ARG A 158 2.78 0.08 -0.86
C ARG A 158 1.67 -0.48 0.03
N LEU A 159 0.59 0.28 0.24
CA LEU A 159 -0.60 -0.21 0.96
C LEU A 159 -1.25 -1.38 0.21
N LEU A 160 -1.32 -1.28 -1.11
CA LEU A 160 -1.85 -2.36 -1.94
C LEU A 160 -0.95 -3.61 -1.90
N LEU A 161 0.37 -3.43 -1.91
CA LEU A 161 1.32 -4.53 -1.77
C LEU A 161 1.20 -5.19 -0.38
N THR A 162 1.00 -4.40 0.67
CA THR A 162 0.71 -4.90 2.01
C THR A 162 -0.52 -5.82 2.01
N LEU A 163 -1.59 -5.43 1.31
CA LEU A 163 -2.79 -6.27 1.17
C LEU A 163 -2.51 -7.54 0.36
N ALA A 164 -1.77 -7.43 -0.74
CA ALA A 164 -1.35 -8.60 -1.54
C ALA A 164 -0.52 -9.60 -0.73
N LEU A 165 0.42 -9.12 0.08
CA LEU A 165 1.22 -9.96 0.97
C LEU A 165 0.33 -10.63 2.05
N TYR A 166 -0.63 -9.90 2.61
CA TYR A 166 -1.54 -10.45 3.62
C TYR A 166 -2.47 -11.53 3.05
N GLU A 167 -3.12 -11.26 1.91
CA GLU A 167 -3.97 -12.21 1.21
C GLU A 167 -3.16 -13.41 0.66
N GLY A 168 -1.87 -13.20 0.36
CA GLY A 168 -0.92 -14.25 -0.01
C GLY A 168 -0.34 -15.03 1.18
N HIS A 169 -0.87 -14.85 2.39
CA HIS A 169 -0.41 -15.49 3.64
C HIS A 169 1.05 -15.18 4.02
N LYS A 170 1.63 -14.08 3.51
CA LYS A 170 2.97 -13.60 3.85
C LYS A 170 2.90 -12.54 4.95
N LEU A 171 2.26 -12.89 6.07
CA LEU A 171 1.89 -11.93 7.12
C LEU A 171 3.09 -11.12 7.67
N ASN A 172 4.23 -11.76 7.89
CA ASN A 172 5.40 -11.05 8.42
C ASN A 172 5.89 -9.96 7.48
N GLN A 173 5.87 -10.21 6.17
CA GLN A 173 6.23 -9.23 5.15
C GLN A 173 5.18 -8.12 5.07
N ALA A 174 3.89 -8.47 5.05
CA ALA A 174 2.79 -7.50 5.07
C ALA A 174 2.88 -6.56 6.27
N ARG A 175 3.16 -7.12 7.45
CA ARG A 175 3.32 -6.38 8.70
C ARG A 175 4.53 -5.45 8.68
N GLN A 176 5.69 -5.96 8.27
CA GLN A 176 6.92 -5.15 8.17
C GLN A 176 6.70 -3.97 7.23
N LEU A 177 6.12 -4.22 6.06
CA LEU A 177 5.81 -3.18 5.08
C LEU A 177 4.79 -2.17 5.63
N LEU A 178 3.73 -2.63 6.30
CA LEU A 178 2.75 -1.73 6.92
C LEU A 178 3.37 -0.85 8.01
N ALA A 179 4.27 -1.40 8.84
CA ALA A 179 4.96 -0.62 9.87
C ALA A 179 5.85 0.48 9.27
N GLU A 180 6.51 0.23 8.14
CA GLU A 180 7.26 1.24 7.39
C GLU A 180 6.34 2.32 6.81
N VAL A 181 5.23 1.89 6.20
CA VAL A 181 4.19 2.78 5.65
C VAL A 181 3.64 3.70 6.74
N ILE A 182 3.25 3.15 7.90
CA ILE A 182 2.75 3.91 9.05
C ILE A 182 3.78 4.92 9.54
N ARG A 183 5.05 4.51 9.68
CA ARG A 183 6.14 5.40 10.14
C ARG A 183 6.37 6.59 9.20
N SER A 184 6.16 6.40 7.90
CA SER A 184 6.27 7.48 6.91
C SER A 184 5.03 8.37 6.85
N ALA A 185 3.84 7.81 7.09
CA ALA A 185 2.57 8.52 6.96
C ALA A 185 2.16 9.28 8.22
N ALA A 186 2.53 8.79 9.41
CA ALA A 186 2.10 9.35 10.70
C ALA A 186 2.57 10.80 10.92
N PRO A 187 3.85 11.17 10.69
CA PRO A 187 4.30 12.55 10.90
C PRO A 187 3.56 13.58 10.03
N GLU A 188 3.16 13.16 8.83
CA GLU A 188 2.44 13.98 7.86
C GLU A 188 0.91 13.88 7.99
N ARG A 189 0.42 13.00 8.87
CA ARG A 189 -0.99 12.63 9.05
C ARG A 189 -1.68 12.19 7.75
N PHE A 190 -1.03 11.41 6.90
CA PHE A 190 -1.64 10.92 5.65
C PHE A 190 -2.68 9.82 5.90
N ILE A 191 -3.91 10.21 6.22
CA ILE A 191 -5.03 9.34 6.59
C ILE A 191 -5.76 8.76 5.37
N GLN A 192 -6.06 9.59 4.37
CA GLN A 192 -6.93 9.22 3.25
C GLN A 192 -6.45 8.00 2.44
N PRO A 193 -5.14 7.77 2.22
CA PRO A 193 -4.63 6.54 1.59
C PRO A 193 -5.13 5.27 2.27
N PHE A 194 -5.13 5.23 3.60
CA PHE A 194 -5.61 4.08 4.37
C PHE A 194 -7.12 3.92 4.25
N LEU A 195 -7.88 5.02 4.32
CA LEU A 195 -9.34 4.99 4.15
C LEU A 195 -9.77 4.53 2.76
N THR A 196 -8.97 4.80 1.74
CA THR A 196 -9.24 4.39 0.35
C THR A 196 -9.25 2.87 0.20
N HIS A 197 -8.37 2.15 0.90
CA HIS A 197 -8.38 0.68 0.92
C HIS A 197 -9.36 0.09 1.96
N GLY A 198 -9.96 0.95 2.79
CA GLY A 198 -11.08 0.62 3.66
C GLY A 198 -10.78 -0.46 4.70
N ARG A 199 -11.81 -1.26 5.02
CA ARG A 199 -11.77 -2.24 6.11
C ARG A 199 -10.80 -3.41 5.87
N ARG A 200 -10.28 -3.59 4.64
CA ARG A 200 -9.27 -4.62 4.31
C ARG A 200 -7.98 -4.46 5.14
N LEU A 201 -7.67 -3.24 5.58
CA LEU A 201 -6.49 -2.95 6.40
C LEU A 201 -6.70 -3.19 7.89
N VAL A 202 -7.94 -3.33 8.38
CA VAL A 202 -8.24 -3.44 9.81
C VAL A 202 -7.49 -4.58 10.50
N PRO A 203 -7.43 -5.81 9.96
CA PRO A 203 -6.71 -6.91 10.60
C PRO A 203 -5.23 -6.59 10.80
N LEU A 204 -4.58 -5.99 9.80
CA LEU A 204 -3.16 -5.64 9.85
C LEU A 204 -2.87 -4.45 10.79
N LEU A 205 -3.75 -3.44 10.77
CA LEU A 205 -3.64 -2.28 11.67
C LEU A 205 -3.82 -2.69 13.14
N ALA A 206 -4.79 -3.56 13.42
CA ALA A 206 -5.01 -4.11 14.76
C ALA A 206 -3.78 -4.92 15.22
N LEU A 207 -3.19 -5.75 14.34
CA LEU A 207 -1.97 -6.50 14.66
C LEU A 207 -0.80 -5.59 15.05
N LEU A 208 -0.65 -4.43 14.42
CA LEU A 208 0.42 -3.49 14.75
C LEU A 208 0.31 -2.89 16.16
N GLN A 209 -0.88 -2.83 16.75
CA GLN A 209 -1.06 -2.35 18.14
C GLN A 209 -0.37 -3.25 19.18
N HIS A 210 -0.14 -4.52 18.86
CA HIS A 210 0.31 -5.54 19.81
C HIS A 210 1.80 -5.87 19.68
N MET A 211 2.58 -5.11 18.91
CA MET A 211 3.98 -5.42 18.63
C MET A 211 4.89 -4.21 18.90
N GLU A 212 5.95 -4.42 19.69
CA GLU A 212 6.86 -3.44 20.33
C GLU A 212 7.67 -2.49 19.39
N THR A 213 7.21 -2.21 18.17
CA THR A 213 8.04 -1.56 17.13
C THR A 213 7.58 -0.19 16.67
N VAL A 214 6.55 0.37 17.32
CA VAL A 214 5.87 1.59 16.86
C VAL A 214 6.14 2.73 17.85
N THR A 215 6.43 3.94 17.35
CA THR A 215 6.56 5.13 18.20
C THR A 215 5.19 5.51 18.77
N SER A 216 5.12 6.21 19.90
CA SER A 216 3.83 6.65 20.48
C SER A 216 2.99 7.48 19.50
N GLU A 217 3.64 8.23 18.59
CA GLU A 217 2.97 8.95 17.51
C GLU A 217 2.31 8.00 16.50
N ALA A 218 3.03 6.97 16.06
CA ALA A 218 2.50 6.00 15.11
C ALA A 218 1.45 5.08 15.74
N GLU A 219 1.52 4.79 17.04
CA GLU A 219 0.44 4.10 17.78
C GLU A 219 -0.84 4.94 17.81
N ALA A 220 -0.72 6.24 18.14
CA ALA A 220 -1.86 7.16 18.11
C ALA A 220 -2.48 7.26 16.71
N PHE A 221 -1.64 7.29 15.67
CA PHE A 221 -2.07 7.29 14.28
C PHE A 221 -2.82 6.00 13.90
N VAL A 222 -2.30 4.83 14.28
CA VAL A 222 -2.99 3.54 14.06
C VAL A 222 -4.35 3.50 14.76
N ASN A 223 -4.43 3.98 16.01
CA ASN A 223 -5.70 4.08 16.74
C ASN A 223 -6.72 4.98 16.04
N GLU A 224 -6.27 6.13 15.53
CA GLU A 224 -7.12 7.04 14.75
C GLU A 224 -7.63 6.36 13.47
N LEU A 225 -6.76 5.67 12.73
CA LEU A 225 -7.14 4.93 11.52
C LEU A 225 -8.18 3.84 11.81
N LEU A 226 -7.98 3.02 12.84
CA LEU A 226 -8.93 1.99 13.24
C LEU A 226 -10.30 2.58 13.59
N GLY A 227 -10.31 3.69 14.34
CA GLY A 227 -11.54 4.43 14.66
C GLY A 227 -12.26 4.94 13.40
N LEU A 228 -11.52 5.55 12.46
CA LEU A 228 -12.08 6.05 11.20
C LEU A 228 -12.59 4.93 10.29
N LEU A 229 -12.00 3.73 10.35
CA LEU A 229 -12.45 2.53 9.64
C LEU A 229 -13.62 1.82 10.35
N GLY A 230 -14.10 2.36 11.47
CA GLY A 230 -15.21 1.81 12.25
C GLY A 230 -14.85 0.49 12.93
N PHE A 231 -13.61 0.36 13.40
CA PHE A 231 -13.17 -0.76 14.23
C PHE A 231 -12.89 -0.26 15.66
N THR A 232 -13.76 -0.66 16.58
CA THR A 232 -13.62 -0.41 18.03
C THR A 232 -13.53 -1.71 18.82
N GLY A 233 -13.44 -2.84 18.12
CA GLY A 233 -13.43 -4.18 18.69
C GLY A 233 -12.07 -4.57 19.25
N SER A 234 -12.01 -5.74 19.85
CA SER A 234 -10.74 -6.35 20.27
C SER A 234 -10.10 -7.12 19.11
N ILE A 235 -8.77 -7.24 19.11
CA ILE A 235 -8.06 -8.09 18.15
C ILE A 235 -8.51 -9.56 18.19
N SER A 236 -9.03 -10.01 19.34
CA SER A 236 -9.59 -11.36 19.50
C SER A 236 -10.86 -11.62 18.68
N GLU A 237 -11.52 -10.56 18.18
CA GLU A 237 -12.64 -10.69 17.24
C GLU A 237 -12.14 -10.96 15.81
N LEU A 238 -10.88 -10.66 15.52
CA LEU A 238 -10.27 -10.80 14.20
C LEU A 238 -9.37 -12.03 14.09
N PHE A 239 -8.76 -12.45 15.20
CA PHE A 239 -7.83 -13.56 15.26
C PHE A 239 -8.08 -14.40 16.51
N SER A 240 -7.97 -15.71 16.36
CA SER A 240 -7.93 -16.62 17.51
C SER A 240 -6.67 -16.40 18.36
N SER A 241 -6.70 -16.86 19.61
CA SER A 241 -5.54 -16.77 20.50
C SER A 241 -4.31 -17.51 19.93
N ASP A 242 -4.53 -18.66 19.31
CA ASP A 242 -3.45 -19.49 18.73
C ASP A 242 -2.85 -18.82 17.50
N GLU A 243 -3.68 -18.21 16.65
CA GLU A 243 -3.22 -17.41 15.51
C GLU A 243 -2.43 -16.22 16.01
N LEU A 244 -2.96 -15.43 16.96
CA LEU A 244 -2.26 -14.27 17.48
C LEU A 244 -0.92 -14.64 18.13
N GLN A 245 -0.87 -15.72 18.89
CA GLN A 245 0.38 -16.22 19.47
C GLN A 245 1.39 -16.63 18.39
N SER A 246 0.95 -17.37 17.37
CA SER A 246 1.78 -17.74 16.23
C SER A 246 2.35 -16.50 15.52
N MET A 247 1.53 -15.47 15.35
CA MET A 247 1.92 -14.21 14.71
C MET A 247 2.92 -13.42 15.57
N ILE A 248 2.72 -13.34 16.89
CA ILE A 248 3.65 -12.70 17.83
C ILE A 248 5.00 -13.42 17.80
N THR A 249 4.99 -14.76 17.87
CA THR A 249 6.19 -15.58 17.77
C THR A 249 6.92 -15.32 16.45
N ALA A 250 6.20 -15.34 15.33
CA ALA A 250 6.79 -15.09 14.02
C ALA A 250 7.36 -13.67 13.91
N ALA A 251 6.69 -12.66 14.46
CA ALA A 251 7.15 -11.28 14.49
C ALA A 251 8.35 -11.03 15.41
N SER A 252 8.56 -11.88 16.42
CA SER A 252 9.72 -11.82 17.31
C SER A 252 11.03 -12.20 16.59
N ILE A 253 10.94 -12.93 15.47
CA ILE A 253 12.09 -13.29 14.64
C ILE A 253 12.57 -12.06 13.89
N THR A 254 13.79 -11.64 14.20
CA THR A 254 14.43 -10.49 13.55
C THR A 254 14.82 -10.80 12.11
N GLN A 255 15.00 -9.77 11.28
CA GLN A 255 15.44 -9.95 9.90
C GLN A 255 16.73 -10.78 9.79
N ARG A 256 17.68 -10.54 10.70
CA ARG A 256 18.94 -11.28 10.72
C ARG A 256 18.76 -12.75 11.12
N GLU A 257 17.86 -13.03 12.04
CA GLU A 257 17.50 -14.39 12.42
C GLU A 257 16.76 -15.11 11.29
N LEU A 258 15.92 -14.39 10.53
CA LEU A 258 15.24 -14.91 9.36
C LEU A 258 16.23 -15.31 8.25
N GLU A 259 17.23 -14.47 7.95
CA GLU A 259 18.31 -14.81 7.01
C GLU A 259 19.06 -16.09 7.43
N VAL A 260 19.34 -16.22 8.74
CA VAL A 260 19.96 -17.44 9.30
C VAL A 260 19.02 -18.64 9.11
N LEU A 261 17.73 -18.52 9.43
CA LEU A 261 16.72 -19.57 9.24
C LEU A 261 16.60 -20.04 7.78
N GLN A 262 16.62 -19.12 6.82
CA GLN A 262 16.57 -19.44 5.38
C GLN A 262 17.81 -20.24 4.95
N LEU A 263 19.01 -19.82 5.35
CA LEU A 263 20.22 -20.60 5.05
C LEU A 263 20.25 -21.93 5.81
N VAL A 264 19.60 -21.99 6.98
CA VAL A 264 19.46 -23.23 7.74
C VAL A 264 18.60 -24.24 7.00
N ARG A 265 17.45 -23.80 6.47
CA ARG A 265 16.55 -24.55 5.60
C ARG A 265 17.25 -25.09 4.36
N ASP A 266 18.11 -24.29 3.76
CA ASP A 266 18.87 -24.65 2.56
C ASP A 266 20.04 -25.62 2.85
N GLY A 267 20.23 -26.04 4.11
CA GLY A 267 21.20 -27.07 4.51
C GLY A 267 22.61 -26.55 4.81
N TYR A 268 22.84 -25.23 4.86
CA TYR A 268 24.16 -24.67 5.11
C TYR A 268 24.64 -24.89 6.55
N SER A 269 25.88 -25.34 6.74
CA SER A 269 26.53 -25.43 8.05
C SER A 269 26.78 -24.03 8.67
N ASN A 270 26.93 -23.93 9.99
CA ASN A 270 27.19 -22.64 10.65
C ASN A 270 28.43 -21.91 10.10
N ARG A 271 29.43 -22.65 9.62
CA ARG A 271 30.61 -22.09 8.97
C ARG A 271 30.24 -21.46 7.61
N GLN A 272 29.44 -22.14 6.80
CA GLN A 272 28.99 -21.62 5.50
C GLN A 272 28.03 -20.44 5.67
N ILE A 273 27.13 -20.49 6.66
CA ILE A 273 26.26 -19.37 7.01
C ILE A 273 27.09 -18.16 7.41
N GLY A 274 28.09 -18.34 8.29
CA GLY A 274 28.99 -17.26 8.70
C GLY A 274 29.71 -16.62 7.52
N LEU A 275 30.17 -17.43 6.55
CA LEU A 275 30.79 -16.91 5.32
C LEU A 275 29.80 -16.11 4.46
N LYS A 276 28.59 -16.61 4.22
CA LYS A 276 27.58 -15.91 3.40
C LYS A 276 27.12 -14.61 4.04
N LEU A 277 27.00 -14.59 5.36
CA LEU A 277 26.49 -13.47 6.12
C LEU A 277 27.60 -12.54 6.65
N CYS A 278 28.88 -12.83 6.33
CA CYS A 278 30.06 -12.08 6.79
C CYS A 278 30.14 -11.95 8.33
N ILE A 279 29.84 -13.03 9.06
CA ILE A 279 29.91 -13.09 10.55
C ILE A 279 30.63 -14.34 11.02
N ALA A 280 31.11 -14.33 12.27
CA ALA A 280 31.78 -15.49 12.84
C ALA A 280 30.82 -16.69 13.01
N PRO A 281 31.27 -17.95 12.85
CA PRO A 281 30.44 -19.13 13.09
C PRO A 281 29.88 -19.19 14.53
N GLY A 282 30.57 -18.58 15.49
CA GLY A 282 30.09 -18.40 16.87
C GLY A 282 28.86 -17.50 16.94
N THR A 283 28.84 -16.39 16.20
CA THR A 283 27.68 -15.49 16.09
C THR A 283 26.47 -16.19 15.47
N VAL A 284 26.69 -17.08 14.49
CA VAL A 284 25.61 -17.92 13.94
C VAL A 284 25.01 -18.83 15.01
N LYS A 285 25.84 -19.42 15.89
CA LYS A 285 25.33 -20.22 17.03
C LYS A 285 24.49 -19.38 17.98
N THR A 286 24.88 -18.13 18.23
CA THR A 286 24.09 -17.20 19.05
C THR A 286 22.72 -16.92 18.42
N HIS A 287 22.68 -16.59 17.12
CA HIS A 287 21.41 -16.40 16.42
C HIS A 287 20.53 -17.65 16.48
N LEU A 288 21.10 -18.85 16.25
CA LEU A 288 20.36 -20.11 16.37
C LEU A 288 19.81 -20.34 17.77
N ALA A 289 20.57 -20.03 18.82
CA ALA A 289 20.09 -20.15 20.20
C ALA A 289 18.90 -19.20 20.47
N HIS A 290 18.95 -17.97 19.96
CA HIS A 290 17.82 -17.03 20.07
C HIS A 290 16.60 -17.51 19.28
N ILE A 291 16.81 -18.00 18.05
CA ILE A 291 15.74 -18.59 17.22
C ILE A 291 15.08 -19.76 17.96
N TYR A 292 15.86 -20.66 18.53
CA TYR A 292 15.34 -21.81 19.25
C TYR A 292 14.51 -21.40 20.48
N GLY A 293 14.99 -20.39 21.22
CA GLY A 293 14.24 -19.83 22.33
C GLY A 293 12.93 -19.18 21.89
N LYS A 294 12.93 -18.43 20.78
CA LYS A 294 11.74 -17.75 20.26
C LYS A 294 10.72 -18.72 19.67
N LEU A 295 11.17 -19.75 18.96
CA LEU A 295 10.29 -20.77 18.37
C LEU A 295 9.93 -21.89 19.35
N GLU A 296 10.45 -21.87 20.58
CA GLU A 296 10.25 -22.92 21.60
C GLU A 296 10.65 -24.34 21.12
N VAL A 297 11.71 -24.41 20.31
CA VAL A 297 12.22 -25.66 19.73
C VAL A 297 13.60 -26.01 20.27
N ASN A 298 13.99 -27.29 20.17
CA ASN A 298 15.23 -27.78 20.75
C ASN A 298 16.32 -28.09 19.72
N ASN A 299 15.98 -28.15 18.44
CA ASN A 299 16.93 -28.51 17.41
C ASN A 299 16.66 -27.87 16.05
N ARG A 300 17.67 -27.96 15.19
CA ARG A 300 17.69 -27.37 13.86
C ARG A 300 16.54 -27.83 12.97
N VAL A 301 16.18 -29.11 13.04
CA VAL A 301 15.10 -29.67 12.20
C VAL A 301 13.75 -29.17 12.68
N GLN A 302 13.52 -29.14 14.00
CA GLN A 302 12.34 -28.55 14.61
C GLN A 302 12.22 -27.07 14.27
N ALA A 303 13.32 -26.30 14.34
CA ALA A 303 13.30 -24.88 13.96
C ALA A 303 12.87 -24.66 12.51
N VAL A 304 13.34 -25.50 11.57
CA VAL A 304 12.88 -25.42 10.17
C VAL A 304 11.42 -25.82 10.04
N SER A 305 10.98 -26.86 10.75
CA SER A 305 9.59 -27.32 10.74
C SER A 305 8.65 -26.23 11.27
N GLU A 306 8.98 -25.65 12.42
CA GLU A 306 8.18 -24.61 13.07
C GLU A 306 8.16 -23.34 12.22
N ALA A 307 9.31 -22.92 11.69
CA ALA A 307 9.37 -21.75 10.83
C ALA A 307 8.59 -21.93 9.51
N ARG A 308 8.42 -23.16 9.01
CA ARG A 308 7.51 -23.45 7.88
C ARG A 308 6.05 -23.35 8.29
N MET A 309 5.67 -23.86 9.46
CA MET A 309 4.30 -23.75 9.97
C MET A 309 3.90 -22.28 10.17
N LEU A 310 4.83 -21.46 10.66
CA LEU A 310 4.68 -20.02 10.81
C LEU A 310 4.88 -19.21 9.51
N GLN A 311 5.09 -19.89 8.37
CA GLN A 311 5.28 -19.28 7.04
C GLN A 311 6.41 -18.23 7.00
N LEU A 312 7.46 -18.45 7.79
CA LEU A 312 8.68 -17.63 7.78
C LEU A 312 9.61 -18.01 6.61
N ILE A 313 9.66 -19.29 6.22
CA ILE A 313 10.62 -19.86 5.27
C ILE A 313 10.05 -20.99 4.41
#